data_AF-A0A536ZP16-F1
#
_entry.id   AF-A0A536ZP16-F1
#
_cell.length_a   1.000
_cell.length_b   1.000
_cell.length_c   1.000
_cell.angle_alpha   90.00
_cell.angle_beta   90.00
_cell.angle_gamma   90.00
#
_symmetry.space_group_name_H-M   'P 1'
#
loop_
_entity.id
_entity.type
_entity.pdbx_description
1 polymer ?
#
loop_
_entity_poly.entity_id
_entity_poly.type
_entity_poly.pdbx_seq_one_letter_code
_entity_poly.pdbx_strand_id
1 'polypeptide(L)' 'MAFTVEEDYQGKGLAGRLIGHLIGIARQLGIARFEADVLSGNTAMLAVFARSALPMHQRREGGVVHITLALADAL' A
#
# COMPACT_ATOMS: atom_id res chain seq x y z
N MET A 1 11.16 -8.84 -1.49
CA MET A 1 9.96 -8.92 -0.62
C MET A 1 9.64 -7.50 -0.17
N ALA A 2 8.46 -6.97 -0.47
CA ALA A 2 8.15 -5.55 -0.25
C ALA A 2 7.66 -5.24 1.18
N PHE A 3 6.91 -6.15 1.81
CA PHE A 3 6.55 -6.11 3.23
C PHE A 3 5.82 -7.42 3.60
N THR A 4 5.98 -7.88 4.84
CA THR A 4 5.23 -9.03 5.39
C THR A 4 4.89 -8.69 6.84
N VAL A 5 3.60 -8.71 7.18
CA VAL A 5 3.15 -8.66 8.58
C VAL A 5 2.69 -10.05 8.95
N GLU A 6 3.40 -10.63 9.90
CA GLU A 6 3.09 -11.93 10.49
C GLU A 6 1.66 -11.93 11.07
N GLU A 7 0.94 -13.04 10.90
CA GLU A 7 -0.49 -13.19 11.23
C GLU A 7 -0.82 -12.78 12.68
N ASP A 8 0.08 -13.01 13.61
CA ASP A 8 -0.07 -12.67 15.04
C ASP A 8 -0.16 -11.16 15.34
N TYR A 9 0.16 -10.33 14.34
CA TYR A 9 0.10 -8.87 14.42
C TYR A 9 -0.89 -8.23 13.44
N GLN A 10 -1.66 -9.05 12.72
CA GLN A 10 -2.77 -8.57 11.91
C GLN A 10 -3.88 -7.97 12.81
N GLY A 11 -4.62 -6.99 12.30
CA GLY A 11 -5.66 -6.29 13.05
C GLY A 11 -5.17 -5.24 14.08
N LYS A 12 -3.87 -5.14 14.36
CA LYS A 12 -3.29 -4.16 15.30
C LYS A 12 -2.86 -2.83 14.67
N GLY A 13 -3.15 -2.64 13.39
CA GLY A 13 -2.85 -1.39 12.66
C GLY A 13 -1.37 -1.15 12.31
N LEU A 14 -0.47 -2.10 12.59
CA LEU A 14 0.97 -1.95 12.33
C LEU A 14 1.27 -1.72 10.84
N ALA A 15 0.60 -2.46 9.95
CA ALA A 15 0.76 -2.29 8.51
C ALA A 15 0.42 -0.87 8.05
N GLY A 16 -0.67 -0.29 8.57
CA GLY A 16 -1.07 1.08 8.27
C GLY A 16 -0.05 2.11 8.79
N ARG A 17 0.48 1.92 10.00
CA ARG A 17 1.54 2.79 10.55
C ARG A 17 2.83 2.73 9.73
N LEU A 18 3.23 1.52 9.32
CA LEU A 18 4.42 1.34 8.49
C LEU A 18 4.24 2.01 7.12
N ILE A 19 3.09 1.81 6.45
CA ILE A 19 2.79 2.52 5.20
C ILE A 19 2.83 4.03 5.41
N GLY A 20 2.24 4.55 6.48
CA GLY A 20 2.30 5.99 6.79
C GLY A 20 3.73 6.53 6.90
N HIS A 21 4.62 5.78 7.57
CA HIS A 21 6.04 6.14 7.64
C HIS A 21 6.75 6.08 6.29
N LEU A 22 6.51 5.02 5.51
CA LEU A 22 7.08 4.89 4.17
C LEU A 22 6.64 6.03 3.24
N ILE A 23 5.37 6.43 3.29
CA ILE A 23 4.84 7.59 2.54
C ILE A 23 5.61 8.86 2.93
N GLY A 24 5.81 9.10 4.23
CA GLY A 24 6.56 10.27 4.72
C GLY A 24 7.99 10.32 4.18
N ILE A 25 8.71 9.20 4.27
CA ILE A 25 10.09 9.08 3.76
C ILE A 25 10.12 9.26 2.24
N ALA A 26 9.21 8.60 1.52
CA ALA A 26 9.17 8.64 0.07
C ALA A 26 8.89 10.05 -0.47
N ARG A 27 8.01 10.81 0.20
CA ARG A 27 7.77 12.23 -0.11
C ARG A 27 9.01 13.08 0.11
N GLN A 28 9.74 12.88 1.21
CA GLN A 28 11.01 13.59 1.47
C GLN A 28 12.08 13.28 0.41
N LEU A 29 12.04 12.08 -0.16
CA LEU A 29 12.96 11.66 -1.22
C LEU A 29 12.47 12.02 -2.64
N GLY A 30 11.33 12.69 -2.79
CA GLY A 30 10.78 13.07 -4.09
C GLY A 30 10.24 11.89 -4.92
N ILE A 31 9.89 10.78 -4.27
CA ILE A 31 9.28 9.62 -4.96
C ILE A 31 7.85 9.97 -5.36
N ALA A 32 7.53 9.79 -6.64
CA ALA A 32 6.24 10.19 -7.20
C ALA A 32 5.10 9.19 -6.91
N ARG A 33 5.40 7.89 -6.80
CA ARG A 33 4.38 6.85 -6.61
C ARG A 33 4.93 5.58 -5.95
N PHE A 34 4.04 4.82 -5.33
CA PHE A 34 4.27 3.43 -4.97
C PHE A 34 3.52 2.49 -5.91
N GLU A 35 4.11 1.32 -6.13
CA GLU A 35 3.51 0.22 -6.88
C GLU A 35 3.55 -1.05 -6.02
N ALA A 36 2.49 -1.84 -6.05
CA ALA A 36 2.39 -3.09 -5.30
C ALA A 36 1.54 -4.13 -6.03
N ASP A 37 2.02 -5.38 -6.00
CA ASP A 37 1.30 -6.54 -6.50
C ASP A 37 0.78 -7.35 -5.32
N VAL A 38 -0.54 -7.54 -5.27
CA VAL A 38 -1.22 -8.20 -4.16
C VAL A 38 -2.08 -9.33 -4.69
N LEU A 39 -1.97 -10.53 -4.11
CA LEU A 39 -2.89 -11.62 -4.44
C LEU A 39 -4.33 -11.18 -4.18
N SER A 40 -5.24 -11.47 -5.09
CA SER A 40 -6.65 -11.06 -5.00
C SER A 40 -7.37 -11.56 -3.74
N GLY A 41 -6.93 -12.70 -3.20
CA GLY A 41 -7.41 -13.26 -1.94
C GLY A 41 -6.84 -12.61 -0.67
N ASN A 42 -5.81 -11.77 -0.77
CA ASN A 42 -5.21 -11.09 0.39
C ASN A 42 -5.99 -9.81 0.73
N THR A 43 -7.21 -10.00 1.23
CA THR A 43 -8.14 -8.93 1.61
C THR A 43 -7.55 -8.01 2.67
N ALA A 44 -6.73 -8.53 3.58
CA ALA A 44 -6.06 -7.76 4.62
C ALA A 44 -5.11 -6.71 4.02
N MET A 45 -4.25 -7.10 3.07
CA MET A 45 -3.32 -6.16 2.45
C MET A 45 -4.02 -5.16 1.52
N LEU A 46 -5.06 -5.60 0.79
CA LEU A 46 -5.89 -4.69 0.00
C LEU A 46 -6.55 -3.62 0.89
N ALA A 47 -7.03 -4.00 2.08
CA ALA A 47 -7.60 -3.06 3.05
C ALA A 47 -6.57 -2.07 3.60
N VAL A 48 -5.31 -2.50 3.79
CA VAL A 48 -4.21 -1.63 4.20
C VAL A 48 -3.98 -0.52 3.16
N PHE A 49 -3.89 -0.87 1.87
CA PHE A 49 -3.72 0.12 0.81
C PHE A 49 -4.94 1.04 0.65
N ALA A 50 -6.15 0.50 0.72
CA ALA A 50 -7.38 1.29 0.66
C ALA A 50 -7.48 2.35 1.78
N ARG A 51 -6.87 2.11 2.95
CA ARG A 51 -6.85 3.03 4.09
C ARG A 51 -5.72 4.06 4.06
N SER A 52 -4.83 4.01 3.05
CA SER A 52 -3.70 4.95 2.95
C SER A 52 -4.10 6.40 2.61
N ALA A 53 -5.35 6.61 2.17
CA ALA A 53 -5.89 7.90 1.72
C ALA A 53 -5.13 8.55 0.54
N LEU A 54 -4.23 7.81 -0.12
CA LEU A 54 -3.56 8.25 -1.33
C LEU A 54 -4.44 8.03 -2.57
N PRO A 55 -4.32 8.85 -3.63
CA PRO A 55 -4.93 8.56 -4.91
C PRO A 55 -4.44 7.20 -5.43
N MET A 56 -5.39 6.26 -5.57
CA MET A 56 -5.09 4.86 -5.86
C MET A 56 -5.71 4.44 -7.19
N HIS A 57 -4.91 3.81 -8.04
CA HIS A 57 -5.39 3.06 -9.20
C HIS A 57 -5.18 1.55 -8.97
N GLN A 58 -6.14 0.74 -9.40
CA GLN A 58 -6.09 -0.71 -9.23
C GLN A 58 -6.40 -1.39 -10.57
N ARG A 59 -5.58 -2.36 -10.97
CA ARG A 59 -5.83 -3.24 -12.12
C ARG A 59 -5.76 -4.69 -11.67
N ARG A 60 -6.79 -5.46 -12.00
CA ARG A 60 -6.84 -6.90 -11.71
C ARG A 60 -6.38 -7.68 -12.93
N GLU A 61 -5.44 -8.59 -12.73
CA GLU A 61 -4.94 -9.48 -13.78
C GLU A 61 -4.78 -10.89 -13.21
N GLY A 62 -5.68 -11.79 -13.61
CA GLY A 62 -5.76 -13.14 -13.04
C GLY A 62 -5.93 -13.12 -11.51
N GLY A 63 -4.98 -13.74 -10.81
CA GLY A 63 -4.95 -13.84 -9.34
C GLY A 63 -4.31 -12.65 -8.62
N VAL A 64 -3.91 -11.60 -9.34
CA VAL A 64 -3.16 -10.46 -8.80
C VAL A 64 -3.92 -9.16 -8.99
N VAL A 65 -3.80 -8.27 -8.01
CA VAL A 65 -4.24 -6.87 -8.05
C VAL A 65 -2.98 -6.02 -8.06
N HIS A 66 -2.75 -5.35 -9.18
CA HIS A 66 -1.72 -4.33 -9.34
C HIS A 66 -2.26 -3.01 -8.80
N ILE A 67 -1.57 -2.44 -7.83
CA ILE A 67 -1.95 -1.19 -7.14
C ILE A 67 -0.89 -0.14 -7.43
N THR A 68 -1.33 1.06 -7.80
CA THR A 68 -0.49 2.25 -7.89
C THR A 68 -1.03 3.33 -6.96
N LEU A 69 -0.17 3.90 -6.12
CA LEU A 69 -0.50 5.00 -5.20
C LEU A 69 0.30 6.24 -5.58
N ALA A 70 -0.36 7.33 -5.92
CA ALA A 70 0.31 8.61 -6.15
C ALA A 70 0.74 9.22 -4.81
N LEU A 71 1.99 9.68 -4.71
CA LEU A 71 2.54 10.29 -3.50
C LEU A 71 2.64 11.81 -3.58
N ALA A 72 2.64 12.35 -4.81
CA ALA A 72 2.55 13.78 -5.04
C ALA A 72 1.21 14.30 -4.54
N ASP A 73 1.22 15.44 -3.84
CA ASP A 73 -0.01 16.16 -3.57
C ASP A 73 -0.61 16.56 -4.92
N ALA A 74 -1.90 16.32 -5.12
CA ALA A 74 -2.63 16.93 -6.21
C ALA A 74 -2.61 18.45 -5.94
N LEU A 75 -1.67 19.15 -6.58
CA LEU A 75 -1.67 20.61 -6.67
C LEU A 75 -2.90 21.08 -7.45
#